data_AF-A0A6P7HG71-F1
#
_entry.id   AF-A0A6P7HG71-F1
#
_cell.length_a   1.000
_cell.length_b   1.000
_cell.length_c   1.000
_cell.angle_alpha   90.00
_cell.angle_beta   90.00
_cell.angle_gamma   90.00
#
_symmetry.space_group_name_H-M   'P 1'
#
loop_
_entity.id
_entity.type
_entity.pdbx_description
1 polymer ?
#
loop_
_entity_poly.entity_id
_entity_poly.type
_entity_poly.pdbx_seq_one_letter_code
_entity_poly.pdbx_strand_id
1 'polypeptide(L)'
;MIMLYMSLFGRISVCGAISGYNDTSLPKASIVQYPLVFNQLRMEGFVVQRWMDRWFEGVEQNKKWIQEGKLKYRETVTHGFENMYVAFADMLRGGNTGKAIVKV
;
A
#
# COMPACT_ATOMS: atom_id res chain seq x y z
N MET A 1 -4.64 -13.23 -14.47
CA MET A 1 -4.93 -13.50 -13.04
C MET A 1 -3.61 -13.73 -12.32
N ILE A 2 -3.06 -12.73 -11.61
CA ILE A 2 -1.67 -12.81 -11.08
C ILE A 2 -1.47 -13.88 -10.00
N MET A 3 -2.54 -14.27 -9.30
CA MET A 3 -2.51 -15.31 -8.27
C MET A 3 -2.12 -16.70 -8.79
N LEU A 4 -2.28 -16.97 -10.10
CA LEU A 4 -1.84 -18.23 -10.71
C LEU A 4 -0.31 -18.39 -10.72
N TYR A 5 0.44 -17.30 -10.56
CA TYR A 5 1.91 -17.31 -10.52
C TYR A 5 2.48 -17.40 -9.10
N MET A 6 1.64 -17.53 -8.08
CA MET A 6 2.11 -17.65 -6.71
C MET A 6 2.64 -19.06 -6.43
N SER A 7 3.73 -19.14 -5.65
CA SER A 7 4.23 -20.41 -5.12
C SER A 7 3.21 -21.10 -4.22
N LEU A 8 3.32 -22.43 -4.10
CA LEU A 8 2.60 -23.22 -3.11
C LEU A 8 2.81 -22.61 -1.70
N PHE A 9 1.73 -22.48 -0.93
CA PHE A 9 1.67 -21.81 0.38
C PHE A 9 1.95 -20.30 0.39
N GLY A 10 1.84 -19.65 -0.77
CA GLY A 10 2.01 -18.20 -0.90
C GLY A 10 1.04 -17.38 -0.03
N ARG A 11 1.46 -16.17 0.35
CA ARG A 11 0.69 -15.27 1.22
C ARG A 11 0.40 -13.96 0.51
N ILE A 12 -0.85 -13.51 0.57
CA ILE A 12 -1.33 -12.25 0.03
C ILE A 12 -1.73 -11.35 1.20
N SER A 13 -1.01 -10.25 1.38
CA SER A 13 -1.33 -9.23 2.38
C SER A 13 -2.12 -8.10 1.72
N VAL A 14 -3.39 -7.96 2.08
CA VAL A 14 -4.33 -7.02 1.45
C VAL A 14 -4.38 -5.73 2.27
N CYS A 15 -3.61 -4.72 1.84
CA CYS A 15 -3.51 -3.42 2.51
C CYS A 15 -4.49 -2.36 1.98
N GLY A 16 -5.07 -2.57 0.80
CA GLY A 16 -5.94 -1.59 0.14
C GLY A 16 -6.34 -2.01 -1.26
N ALA A 17 -7.11 -1.15 -1.92
CA ALA A 17 -7.70 -1.40 -3.25
C ALA A 17 -7.77 -0.12 -4.09
N ILE A 18 -6.65 0.61 -4.22
CA ILE A 18 -6.59 1.93 -4.86
C ILE A 18 -7.17 1.97 -6.28
N SER A 19 -7.07 0.87 -7.02
CA SER A 19 -7.61 0.75 -8.38
C SER A 19 -9.13 0.92 -8.44
N GLY A 20 -9.86 0.64 -7.35
CA GLY A 20 -11.32 0.72 -7.29
C GLY A 20 -11.87 1.94 -6.56
N TYR A 21 -11.02 2.85 -6.04
CA TYR A 21 -11.50 3.97 -5.22
C TYR A 21 -12.39 4.96 -5.98
N ASN A 22 -12.17 5.09 -7.29
CA ASN A 22 -12.94 6.00 -8.15
C ASN A 22 -14.03 5.28 -8.96
N ASP A 23 -14.22 3.97 -8.75
CA ASP A 23 -15.23 3.20 -9.47
C ASP A 23 -16.63 3.56 -8.95
N THR A 24 -17.56 3.85 -9.87
CA THR A 24 -18.96 4.19 -9.54
C THR A 24 -19.86 2.96 -9.45
N SER A 25 -19.31 1.77 -9.68
CA SER A 25 -20.04 0.50 -9.66
C SER A 25 -19.17 -0.61 -9.09
N LEU A 26 -19.78 -1.70 -8.66
CA LEU A 26 -19.03 -2.85 -8.15
C LEU A 26 -18.15 -3.45 -9.26
N PRO A 27 -16.82 -3.55 -9.04
CA PRO A 27 -15.92 -4.08 -10.05
C PRO A 27 -16.18 -5.57 -10.27
N LYS A 28 -16.13 -6.01 -11.53
CA LYS A 28 -16.15 -7.45 -11.86
C LYS A 28 -14.81 -8.06 -11.47
N ALA A 29 -14.81 -8.95 -10.48
CA ALA A 29 -13.61 -9.66 -10.03
C ALA A 29 -13.53 -11.07 -10.64
N SER A 30 -12.31 -11.52 -10.94
CA SER A 30 -12.06 -12.92 -11.29
C SER A 30 -12.25 -13.82 -10.06
N ILE A 31 -12.66 -15.07 -10.29
CA ILE A 31 -12.74 -16.10 -9.24
C ILE A 31 -11.35 -16.31 -8.64
N VAL A 32 -11.22 -16.12 -7.33
CA VAL A 32 -9.96 -16.21 -6.59
C VAL A 32 -9.76 -17.59 -5.95
N GLN A 33 -10.84 -18.37 -5.82
CA GLN A 33 -10.90 -19.65 -5.14
C GLN A 33 -10.00 -20.70 -5.79
N TYR A 34 -9.92 -20.71 -7.12
CA TYR A 34 -9.11 -21.67 -7.86
C TYR A 34 -7.62 -21.61 -7.46
N PRO A 35 -6.89 -20.48 -7.61
CA PRO A 35 -5.51 -20.40 -7.16
C PRO A 35 -5.36 -20.56 -5.64
N LEU A 36 -6.34 -20.09 -4.84
CA LEU A 36 -6.33 -20.27 -3.39
C LEU A 36 -6.28 -21.74 -2.97
N VAL A 37 -7.11 -22.59 -3.58
CA VAL A 37 -7.17 -24.03 -3.26
C VAL A 37 -5.95 -24.77 -3.78
N PHE A 38 -5.62 -24.63 -5.07
CA PHE A 38 -4.54 -25.42 -5.68
C PHE A 38 -3.15 -25.04 -5.16
N ASN A 39 -2.91 -23.75 -4.89
CA ASN A 39 -1.64 -23.29 -4.34
C ASN A 39 -1.69 -23.11 -2.81
N GLN A 40 -2.79 -23.49 -2.15
CA GLN A 40 -2.95 -23.42 -0.69
C GLN A 40 -2.58 -22.04 -0.12
N LEU A 41 -3.07 -20.98 -0.77
CA LEU A 41 -2.69 -19.61 -0.46
C LEU A 41 -3.40 -19.11 0.82
N ARG A 42 -2.76 -18.20 1.54
CA ARG A 42 -3.41 -17.38 2.60
C ARG A 42 -3.58 -15.97 2.11
N MET A 43 -4.83 -15.50 2.04
CA MET A 43 -5.17 -14.11 1.73
C MET A 43 -5.74 -13.43 2.97
N GLU A 44 -5.12 -12.36 3.43
CA GLU A 44 -5.51 -11.69 4.66
C GLU A 44 -5.52 -10.17 4.50
N GLY A 45 -6.65 -9.56 4.83
CA GLY A 45 -6.80 -8.12 4.97
C GLY A 45 -6.31 -7.60 6.30
N PHE A 46 -5.73 -6.41 6.28
CA PHE A 46 -5.29 -5.75 7.49
C PHE A 46 -5.46 -4.23 7.46
N VAL A 47 -5.62 -3.66 8.65
CA VAL A 47 -5.60 -2.23 8.91
C VAL A 47 -4.54 -1.95 9.96
N VAL A 48 -3.77 -0.88 9.80
CA VAL A 48 -2.62 -0.58 10.67
C VAL A 48 -2.99 -0.50 12.15
N GLN A 49 -4.23 -0.09 12.44
CA GLN A 49 -4.77 0.00 13.80
C GLN A 49 -4.77 -1.33 14.58
N ARG A 50 -4.71 -2.48 13.89
CA ARG A 50 -4.58 -3.80 14.54
C ARG A 50 -3.28 -3.95 15.34
N TRP A 51 -2.24 -3.15 15.06
CA TRP A 51 -0.91 -3.22 15.69
C TRP A 51 -0.52 -1.94 16.45
N MET A 52 -1.49 -1.21 16.98
CA MET A 52 -1.22 0.02 17.75
C MET A 52 -0.36 -0.24 18.99
N ASP A 53 -0.51 -1.41 19.61
CA ASP A 53 0.29 -1.88 20.75
C ASP A 53 1.79 -2.03 20.41
N ARG A 54 2.12 -2.20 19.12
CA ARG A 54 3.49 -2.35 18.61
C ARG A 54 3.93 -1.17 17.73
N TRP A 55 3.21 -0.06 17.75
CA TRP A 55 3.47 1.09 16.88
C TRP A 55 4.91 1.60 17.00
N PHE A 56 5.36 1.85 18.23
CA PHE A 56 6.69 2.40 18.49
C PHE A 56 7.83 1.40 18.21
N GLU A 57 7.58 0.10 18.32
CA GLU A 57 8.53 -0.93 17.89
C GLU A 57 8.86 -0.75 16.39
N GLY A 58 7.83 -0.58 15.57
CA GLY A 58 7.99 -0.35 14.14
C GLY A 58 8.65 0.99 13.81
N VAL A 59 8.29 2.06 14.52
CA VAL A 59 8.88 3.39 14.32
C VAL A 59 10.39 3.38 14.60
N GLU A 60 10.81 2.86 15.76
CA GLU A 60 12.22 2.86 16.14
C GLU A 60 13.05 1.96 15.22
N GLN A 61 12.52 0.80 14.84
CA GLN A 61 13.23 -0.10 13.92
C GLN A 61 13.41 0.49 12.52
N ASN A 62 12.37 1.15 11.99
CA ASN A 62 12.45 1.82 10.68
C ASN A 62 13.40 3.01 10.72
N LYS A 63 13.37 3.82 11.78
CA LYS A 63 14.30 4.93 11.99
C LYS A 63 15.75 4.45 11.98
N LYS A 64 16.04 3.36 12.69
CA LYS A 64 17.36 2.72 12.69
C LYS A 64 17.78 2.30 11.27
N TRP A 65 16.91 1.64 10.52
CA TRP A 65 17.23 1.24 9.14
C TRP A 65 17.47 2.43 8.20
N ILE A 66 16.77 3.55 8.40
CA ILE A 66 17.03 4.79 7.64
C ILE A 66 18.41 5.34 7.98
N GLN A 67 18.75 5.45 9.27
CA GLN A 67 20.06 5.92 9.72
C GLN A 67 21.21 5.02 9.24
N GLU A 68 21.00 3.70 9.19
CA GLU A 68 21.95 2.72 8.67
C GLU A 68 22.01 2.68 7.13
N GLY A 69 21.15 3.42 6.42
CA GLY A 69 21.06 3.40 4.96
C GLY A 69 20.45 2.11 4.36
N LYS A 70 19.91 1.21 5.20
CA LYS A 70 19.24 -0.03 4.80
C LYS A 70 17.83 0.21 4.26
N LEU A 71 17.17 1.28 4.72
CA LEU A 71 15.88 1.72 4.23
C LEU A 71 16.03 3.11 3.58
N LYS A 72 15.72 3.19 2.29
CA LYS A 72 15.70 4.44 1.53
C LYS A 72 14.25 4.87 1.33
N TYR A 73 13.97 6.15 1.49
CA TYR A 73 12.67 6.73 1.21
C TYR A 73 12.78 7.75 0.08
N ARG A 74 11.65 7.99 -0.59
CA ARG A 74 11.50 9.04 -1.60
C ARG A 74 10.21 9.76 -1.32
N GLU A 75 10.22 11.06 -1.55
CA GLU A 75 9.08 11.93 -1.35
C GLU A 75 8.87 12.79 -2.59
N THR A 76 7.61 13.07 -2.88
CA THR A 76 7.19 14.13 -3.79
C THR A 76 6.62 15.23 -2.92
N VAL A 77 7.33 16.37 -2.84
CA VAL A 77 6.99 17.46 -1.91
C VAL A 77 6.31 18.60 -2.67
N THR A 78 5.03 18.82 -2.37
CA THR A 78 4.27 19.99 -2.81
C THR A 78 4.38 21.07 -1.75
N HIS A 79 4.71 22.30 -2.14
CA HIS A 79 4.84 23.43 -1.20
C HIS A 79 3.54 24.24 -1.17
N GLY A 80 3.13 24.70 0.01
CA GLY A 80 1.95 25.52 0.22
C GLY A 80 0.68 24.71 0.41
N PHE A 81 -0.12 25.07 1.43
CA PHE A 81 -1.39 24.41 1.73
C PHE A 81 -2.41 24.60 0.61
N GLU A 82 -2.38 25.74 -0.07
CA GLU A 82 -3.20 26.07 -1.23
C GLU A 82 -3.03 25.07 -2.38
N ASN A 83 -1.89 24.39 -2.46
CA ASN A 83 -1.58 23.39 -3.49
C ASN A 83 -2.00 21.96 -3.11
N MET A 84 -2.63 21.76 -1.95
CA MET A 84 -3.04 20.43 -1.47
C MET A 84 -3.95 19.68 -2.45
N TYR A 85 -4.89 20.38 -3.09
CA TYR A 85 -5.79 19.75 -4.06
C TYR A 85 -5.04 19.17 -5.27
N VAL A 86 -4.07 19.94 -5.79
CA VAL A 86 -3.22 19.50 -6.90
C VAL A 86 -2.41 18.27 -6.47
N ALA A 87 -1.77 18.32 -5.29
CA ALA A 87 -1.01 17.19 -4.75
C ALA A 87 -1.85 15.91 -4.62
N PHE A 88 -3.09 16.04 -4.17
CA PHE A 88 -4.01 14.93 -4.01
C PHE A 88 -4.46 14.35 -5.36
N ALA A 89 -4.82 15.21 -6.32
CA ALA A 89 -5.21 14.77 -7.66
C ALA A 89 -4.06 14.07 -8.38
N ASP A 90 -2.83 14.59 -8.28
CA ASP A 90 -1.64 13.98 -8.86
C ASP A 90 -1.35 12.61 -8.24
N MET A 91 -1.51 12.47 -6.92
CA MET A 91 -1.33 11.18 -6.23
C MET A 91 -2.25 10.09 -6.79
N LEU A 92 -3.53 10.42 -7.05
CA LEU A 92 -4.49 9.46 -7.59
C LEU A 92 -4.27 9.14 -9.08
N ARG A 93 -3.60 10.04 -9.81
CA ARG A 93 -3.26 9.86 -11.24
C ARG A 93 -1.88 9.25 -11.47
N GLY A 94 -1.13 8.96 -10.40
CA GLY A 94 0.22 8.39 -10.47
C GLY A 94 1.32 9.42 -10.78
N GLY A 95 1.10 10.70 -10.47
CA GLY A 95 2.06 11.78 -10.70
C GLY A 95 3.19 11.88 -9.67
N ASN A 96 3.11 11.16 -8.54
CA ASN A 96 4.12 11.19 -7.49
C ASN A 96 5.10 10.01 -7.58
N THR A 97 6.37 10.27 -7.29
CA THR A 97 7.35 9.23 -6.99
C THR A 97 7.61 9.20 -5.48
N GLY A 98 7.31 8.07 -4.85
CA GLY A 98 7.41 7.94 -3.39
C GLY A 98 6.24 8.60 -2.67
N LYS A 99 6.41 8.98 -1.40
CA LYS A 99 5.33 9.53 -0.59
C LYS A 99 5.01 10.96 -1.01
N ALA A 100 3.75 11.24 -1.37
CA ALA A 100 3.27 12.61 -1.57
C ALA A 100 3.13 13.32 -0.21
N ILE A 101 3.77 14.48 -0.08
CA ILE A 101 3.79 15.32 1.13
C ILE A 101 3.45 16.76 0.74
N VAL A 102 2.60 17.43 1.53
CA VAL A 102 2.38 18.88 1.44
C VAL A 102 3.17 19.55 2.56
N LYS A 103 4.10 20.43 2.20
CA LYS A 103 4.88 21.24 3.13
C LYS A 103 4.22 22.61 3.26
N VAL A 104 3.74 22.91 4.47
CA VAL A 104 3.09 24.18 4.84
C VAL A 104 4.10 25.13 5.46
#